data_AF-A0A9P5ZNS0-F1
#
_entry.id   AF-A0A9P5ZNS0-F1
#
_cell.length_a   1.000
_cell.length_b   1.000
_cell.length_c   1.000
_cell.angle_alpha   90.00
_cell.angle_beta   90.00
_cell.angle_gamma   90.00
#
_symmetry.space_group_name_H-M   'P 1'
#
loop_
_entity.id
_entity.type
_entity.pdbx_description
1 polymer ?
#
loop_
_entity_poly.entity_id
_entity_poly.type
_entity_poly.pdbx_seq_one_letter_code
_entity_poly.pdbx_strand_id
1 'polypeptide(L)' 'RFATRSLRFMDAYRKGLDGAEAAWAAKKYRSHRTIPENILSQIGTLMNAPRRR' A
#
# COMPACT_ATOMS: atom_id res chain seq x y z
N ARG A 1 1.03 -15.68 12.35
CA ARG A 1 1.98 -15.19 11.31
C ARG A 1 1.29 -14.71 10.03
N PHE A 2 0.19 -15.33 9.60
CA PHE A 2 -0.59 -14.90 8.41
C PHE A 2 -1.55 -13.73 8.66
N ALA A 3 -2.21 -13.68 9.84
CA ALA A 3 -3.14 -12.61 10.20
C ALA A 3 -2.52 -11.20 10.08
N THR A 4 -1.25 -11.05 10.49
CA THR A 4 -0.52 -9.78 10.40
C THR A 4 -0.28 -9.33 8.95
N ARG A 5 -0.16 -10.28 8.01
CA ARG A 5 0.01 -9.98 6.59
C ARG A 5 -1.32 -9.54 6.00
N SER A 6 -2.41 -10.24 6.32
CA SER A 6 -3.76 -9.87 5.89
C SER A 6 -4.20 -8.51 6.43
N LEU A 7 -3.83 -8.18 7.68
CA LEU A 7 -4.10 -6.86 8.29
C LEU A 7 -3.54 -5.69 7.48
N ARG A 8 -2.37 -5.84 6.85
CA ARG A 8 -1.76 -4.78 6.03
C ARG A 8 -2.51 -4.54 4.72
N PHE A 9 -2.99 -5.62 4.11
CA PHE A 9 -3.84 -5.53 2.92
C PHE A 9 -5.20 -4.93 3.27
N MET A 10 -5.79 -5.33 4.41
CA MET A 10 -7.04 -4.74 4.89
C MET A 10 -6.89 -3.25 5.19
N ASP A 11 -5.78 -2.82 5.81
CA ASP A 11 -5.48 -1.40 6.03
C ASP A 11 -5.38 -0.65 4.69
N ALA A 12 -4.65 -1.21 3.71
CA ALA A 12 -4.55 -0.63 2.37
C ALA A 12 -5.92 -0.46 1.67
N TYR A 13 -6.77 -1.49 1.72
CA TYR A 13 -8.10 -1.42 1.11
C TYR A 13 -9.03 -0.43 1.83
N ARG A 14 -8.96 -0.34 3.16
CA ARG A 14 -9.72 0.67 3.93
C ARG A 14 -9.33 2.10 3.57
N LYS A 15 -8.11 2.28 3.08
CA LYS A 15 -7.54 3.55 2.64
C LYS A 15 -7.78 3.83 1.15
N GLY A 16 -8.49 2.95 0.43
CA GLY A 16 -8.85 3.13 -0.97
C GLY A 16 -7.75 2.79 -1.97
N LEU A 17 -6.71 2.05 -1.55
CA LEU A 17 -5.67 1.59 -2.47
C LEU A 17 -6.17 0.45 -3.37
N ASP A 18 -5.72 0.48 -4.62
CA ASP A 18 -5.92 -0.61 -5.57
C ASP A 18 -5.06 -1.85 -5.22
N GLY A 19 -5.41 -3.02 -5.76
CA GLY A 19 -4.71 -4.27 -5.48
C GLY A 19 -3.20 -4.23 -5.78
N ALA A 20 -2.80 -3.54 -6.86
CA ALA A 20 -1.40 -3.35 -7.22
C ALA A 20 -0.66 -2.42 -6.23
N GLU A 21 -1.34 -1.36 -5.80
CA GLU A 21 -0.84 -0.39 -4.81
C GLU A 21 -0.67 -1.03 -3.44
N ALA A 22 -1.67 -1.79 -2.99
CA ALA A 22 -1.64 -2.53 -1.73
C ALA A 22 -0.51 -3.57 -1.70
N ALA A 23 -0.28 -4.28 -2.80
CA ALA A 23 0.80 -5.26 -2.92
C ALA A 23 2.19 -4.59 -2.83
N TRP A 24 2.37 -3.44 -3.49
CA TRP A 24 3.61 -2.67 -3.40
C TRP A 24 3.84 -2.14 -1.99
N ALA A 25 2.81 -1.55 -1.37
CA ALA A 25 2.87 -1.03 -0.01
C ALA A 25 3.25 -2.13 0.99
N ALA A 26 2.61 -3.29 0.91
CA ALA A 26 2.87 -4.43 1.77
C ALA A 26 4.29 -5.02 1.59
N LYS A 27 4.86 -4.91 0.38
CA LYS A 27 6.24 -5.32 0.08
C LYS A 27 7.26 -4.32 0.62
N LYS A 28 7.02 -3.03 0.44
CA LYS A 28 7.89 -1.93 0.90
C LYS A 28 7.89 -1.82 2.44
N TYR A 29 6.73 -1.98 3.08
CA TYR A 29 6.51 -1.81 4.53
C TYR A 29 6.30 -3.14 5.26
N ARG A 30 7.11 -4.14 4.92
CA ARG A 30 6.98 -5.50 5.50
C ARG A 30 7.34 -5.57 6.99
N SER A 31 8.01 -4.56 7.54
CA SER A 31 8.32 -4.47 8.98
C SER A 31 7.24 -3.74 9.78
N HIS A 32 6.64 -2.71 9.21
CA HIS A 32 5.60 -1.91 9.89
C HIS A 32 4.26 -2.64 9.88
N ARG A 33 3.52 -2.61 10.99
CA ARG A 33 2.20 -3.25 11.10
C ARG A 33 1.07 -2.41 10.51
N THR A 34 1.35 -1.15 10.18
CA THR A 34 0.40 -0.18 9.65
C THR A 34 1.06 0.55 8.47
N ILE A 35 0.31 0.82 7.42
CA ILE A 35 0.81 1.61 6.29
C ILE A 35 0.63 3.09 6.65
N PRO A 36 1.72 3.86 6.82
CA PRO A 36 1.60 5.28 7.17
C PRO A 36 0.99 6.08 6.01
N GLU A 37 0.26 7.13 6.36
CA GLU A 37 -0.55 7.92 5.41
C GLU A 37 0.29 8.61 4.33
N ASN A 38 1.50 9.05 4.69
CA ASN A 38 2.45 9.63 3.74
C ASN A 38 2.77 8.69 2.57
N ILE A 39 2.80 7.38 2.81
CA ILE A 39 3.08 6.37 1.80
C ILE A 39 1.88 6.11 0.92
N LEU A 40 0.66 6.17 1.46
CA LEU A 40 -0.56 6.06 0.66
C LEU A 40 -0.60 7.18 -0.38
N SER A 41 -0.35 8.42 0.06
CA SER A 41 -0.28 9.57 -0.84
C SER A 41 0.82 9.38 -1.88
N GLN A 42 2.00 8.93 -1.48
CA GLN A 42 3.11 8.72 -2.41
C GLN A 42 2.82 7.62 -3.43
N ILE A 43 2.14 6.54 -3.03
CA ILE A 43 1.74 5.44 -3.92
C ILE A 43 0.70 5.92 -4.93
N GLY A 44 -0.36 6.58 -4.45
CA GLY A 44 -1.39 7.14 -5.32
C GLY A 44 -0.81 8.13 -6.32
N THR A 45 0.13 8.98 -5.89
CA THR A 45 0.86 9.90 -6.80
C THR A 45 1.76 9.18 -7.78
N LEU A 46 2.51 8.15 -7.36
CA LEU A 46 3.42 7.41 -8.25
C LEU A 46 2.69 6.51 -9.26
N MET A 47 1.51 5.99 -8.89
CA MET A 47 0.76 5.04 -9.71
C MET A 47 -0.33 5.71 -10.57
N ASN A 48 -0.85 6.88 -10.17
CA ASN A 48 -1.69 7.75 -11.02
C ASN A 48 -0.90 8.77 -11.85
N ALA A 49 0.39 8.98 -11.60
CA ALA A 49 1.21 9.73 -12.53
C ALA A 49 1.20 9.01 -13.89
N PRO A 50 0.99 9.71 -15.02
CA PRO A 50 1.11 9.08 -16.34
C PRO A 50 2.50 8.48 -16.39
N ARG A 51 2.58 7.14 -16.47
CA ARG A 51 3.84 6.42 -16.62
C ARG A 51 4.54 7.05 -17.82
N ARG A 52 5.53 7.91 -17.58
CA ARG A 52 6.32 8.50 -18.64
C ARG A 52 6.98 7.33 -19.36
N ARG A 53 6.42 7.00 -20.53
CA ARG A 53 7.07 6.13 -21.51
C ARG A 53 8.38 6.75 -21.93
#